data_AF-A0A4Z0BCV7-F1
#
_entry.id   AF-A0A4Z0BCV7-F1
#
_cell.length_a   1.000
_cell.length_b   1.000
_cell.length_c   1.000
_cell.angle_alpha   90.00
_cell.angle_beta   90.00
_cell.angle_gamma   90.00
#
_symmetry.space_group_name_H-M   'P 1'
#
loop_
_entity.id
_entity.type
_entity.pdbx_description
1 polymer ?
#
loop_
_entity_poly.entity_id
_entity_poly.type
_entity_poly.pdbx_seq_one_letter_code
_entity_poly.pdbx_strand_id
1 'polypeptide(L)'
;MSDLYTMSELVAEAYGRWEAGENKAAFALFARAAQKKQKLAYNSLGYFYDHGIGVRKDKERALYWYRRAARIGDSCAFYNLGLSYLGMQNVRRARYWLEKAAADGDEDASKALGNLKGKLNSSPPVDG
;
A
#
# COMPACT_ATOMS: atom_id res chain seq x y z
N MET A 1 -22.14 8.79 -2.73
CA MET A 1 -20.81 9.20 -2.25
C MET A 1 -19.78 8.50 -3.11
N SER A 2 -19.16 9.29 -3.98
CA SER A 2 -18.33 8.91 -5.12
C SER A 2 -17.02 8.25 -4.69
N ASP A 3 -16.89 6.94 -4.92
CA ASP A 3 -15.60 6.27 -4.97
C ASP A 3 -14.81 6.89 -6.12
N LEU A 4 -13.83 7.73 -5.79
CA LEU A 4 -13.09 8.58 -6.74
C LEU A 4 -12.27 7.81 -7.81
N TYR A 5 -12.36 6.48 -7.85
CA TYR A 5 -11.68 5.61 -8.79
C TYR A 5 -12.50 4.34 -8.98
N THR A 6 -13.43 4.35 -9.94
CA THR A 6 -14.16 3.12 -10.26
C THR A 6 -13.23 2.14 -10.97
N MET A 7 -13.41 0.84 -10.76
CA MET A 7 -12.55 -0.19 -11.39
C MET A 7 -12.56 -0.11 -12.93
N SER A 8 -13.62 0.49 -13.51
CA SER A 8 -13.73 0.82 -14.92
C SER A 8 -12.75 1.92 -15.36
N GLU A 9 -12.50 2.94 -14.53
CA GLU A 9 -11.54 4.01 -14.81
C GLU A 9 -10.10 3.50 -14.73
N LEU A 10 -9.80 2.58 -13.81
CA LEU A 10 -8.49 1.92 -13.74
C LEU A 10 -8.17 1.11 -15.01
N VAL A 11 -9.15 0.35 -15.49
CA VAL A 11 -9.01 -0.40 -16.73
C VAL A 11 -8.85 0.57 -17.90
N ALA A 12 -9.65 1.64 -17.96
CA ALA A 12 -9.51 2.68 -18.98
C ALA A 12 -8.14 3.42 -18.92
N GLU A 13 -7.59 3.72 -17.75
CA GLU A 13 -6.25 4.31 -17.60
C GLU A 13 -5.14 3.36 -18.09
N ALA A 14 -5.28 2.05 -17.80
CA ALA A 14 -4.34 1.03 -18.25
C ALA A 14 -4.29 0.95 -19.79
N TYR A 15 -5.46 0.98 -20.43
CA TYR A 15 -5.60 0.83 -21.88
C TYR A 15 -5.54 2.15 -22.67
N GLY A 16 -5.78 3.32 -22.05
CA GLY A 16 -6.27 4.49 -22.78
C GLY A 16 -5.34 5.69 -22.99
N ARG A 17 -4.15 5.80 -22.35
CA ARG A 17 -3.45 7.11 -22.42
C ARG A 17 -1.93 7.23 -22.39
N TRP A 18 -1.15 6.14 -22.43
CA TRP A 18 0.33 6.26 -22.35
C TRP A 18 1.04 5.24 -23.23
N GLU A 19 2.18 5.60 -23.80
CA GLU A 19 2.94 4.78 -24.76
C GLU A 19 3.38 3.42 -24.18
N ALA A 20 3.56 2.45 -25.07
CA ALA A 20 3.67 1.02 -24.82
C ALA A 20 4.83 0.63 -23.89
N GLY A 21 4.50 -0.01 -22.76
CA GLY A 21 5.46 -0.71 -21.91
C GLY A 21 4.86 -2.04 -21.45
N GLU A 22 5.66 -3.12 -21.50
CA GLU A 22 5.27 -4.53 -21.28
C GLU A 22 4.54 -4.79 -19.95
N ASN A 23 4.69 -3.90 -18.96
CA ASN A 23 4.11 -4.02 -17.62
C ASN A 23 2.63 -3.60 -17.52
N LYS A 24 2.00 -3.07 -18.58
CA LYS A 24 0.57 -2.71 -18.58
C LYS A 24 -0.36 -3.91 -18.56
N ALA A 25 0.04 -5.01 -19.21
CA ALA A 25 -0.75 -6.24 -19.21
C ALA A 25 -0.88 -6.81 -17.79
N ALA A 26 0.19 -6.75 -17.00
CA ALA A 26 0.16 -7.12 -15.58
C ALA A 26 -0.81 -6.23 -14.81
N PHE A 27 -0.68 -4.90 -14.91
CA PHE A 27 -1.61 -3.98 -14.25
C PHE A 27 -3.08 -4.22 -14.64
N ALA A 28 -3.36 -4.41 -15.93
CA ALA A 28 -4.71 -4.68 -16.43
C ALA A 28 -5.27 -6.04 -15.95
N LEU A 29 -4.45 -7.10 -15.91
CA LEU A 29 -4.82 -8.41 -15.38
C LEU A 29 -5.17 -8.32 -13.89
N PHE A 30 -4.35 -7.63 -13.09
CA PHE A 30 -4.60 -7.44 -11.67
C PHE A 30 -5.80 -6.51 -11.39
N ALA A 31 -5.98 -5.45 -12.18
CA ALA A 31 -7.18 -4.60 -12.10
C ALA A 31 -8.47 -5.41 -12.38
N ARG A 32 -8.41 -6.32 -13.35
CA ARG A 32 -9.52 -7.24 -13.67
C ARG A 32 -9.70 -8.32 -12.60
N ALA A 33 -8.62 -8.82 -12.00
CA ALA A 33 -8.67 -9.73 -10.85
C ALA A 33 -9.25 -9.05 -9.60
N ALA A 34 -9.03 -7.74 -9.44
CA ALA A 34 -9.59 -6.96 -8.34
C ALA A 34 -11.12 -6.80 -8.45
N GLN A 35 -11.71 -6.96 -9.64
CA GLN A 35 -13.17 -7.10 -9.79
C GLN A 35 -13.70 -8.38 -9.12
N LYS A 36 -12.88 -9.43 -9.01
CA LYS A 36 -13.24 -10.68 -8.30
C LYS A 36 -13.08 -10.57 -6.77
N LYS A 37 -12.87 -9.37 -6.22
CA LYS A 37 -12.66 -9.11 -4.77
C LYS A 37 -11.56 -9.96 -4.14
N GLN A 38 -10.55 -10.37 -4.91
CA GLN A 38 -9.42 -11.11 -4.35
C GLN A 38 -8.55 -10.13 -3.56
N LYS A 39 -8.32 -10.42 -2.27
CA LYS A 39 -7.48 -9.63 -1.35
C LYS A 39 -6.15 -9.20 -1.99
N LEU A 40 -5.48 -10.19 -2.60
CA LEU A 40 -4.22 -10.05 -3.33
C LEU A 40 -4.26 -8.97 -4.42
N ALA A 41 -5.39 -8.80 -5.12
CA ALA A 41 -5.44 -7.89 -6.27
C ALA A 41 -5.43 -6.41 -5.86
N TYR A 42 -6.05 -6.07 -4.72
CA TYR A 42 -5.94 -4.70 -4.18
C TYR A 42 -4.52 -4.41 -3.66
N ASN A 43 -3.87 -5.40 -3.05
CA ASN A 43 -2.49 -5.27 -2.59
C ASN A 43 -1.53 -5.08 -3.78
N SER A 44 -1.68 -5.87 -4.85
CA SER A 44 -0.89 -5.72 -6.07
C SER A 44 -1.09 -4.36 -6.76
N LEU A 45 -2.33 -3.84 -6.79
CA LEU A 45 -2.59 -2.49 -7.33
C LEU A 45 -1.86 -1.41 -6.52
N GLY A 46 -1.89 -1.50 -5.20
CA GLY A 46 -1.12 -0.59 -4.32
C GLY A 46 0.37 -0.66 -4.63
N TYR A 47 0.90 -1.88 -4.80
CA TYR A 47 2.30 -2.12 -5.13
C TYR A 47 2.72 -1.51 -6.46
N PHE A 48 1.90 -1.64 -7.49
CA PHE A 48 2.17 -1.05 -8.80
C PHE A 48 2.21 0.47 -8.77
N TYR A 49 1.32 1.12 -8.02
CA TYR A 49 1.37 2.57 -7.85
C TYR A 49 2.55 3.02 -6.98
N ASP A 50 2.97 2.24 -5.97
CA ASP A 50 4.11 2.62 -5.13
C ASP A 50 5.46 2.48 -5.87
N HIS A 51 5.57 1.48 -6.74
CA HIS A 51 6.79 1.20 -7.50
C HIS A 51 6.79 1.79 -8.91
N GLY A 52 5.64 2.25 -9.41
CA GLY A 52 5.49 2.75 -10.78
C GLY A 52 5.58 1.66 -11.85
N ILE A 53 5.09 0.45 -11.54
CA ILE A 53 5.15 -0.71 -12.46
C ILE A 53 3.92 -0.68 -13.35
N GLY A 54 4.11 -0.37 -14.64
CA GLY A 54 3.01 -0.30 -15.62
C GLY A 54 2.08 0.91 -15.46
N VAL A 55 2.25 1.71 -14.40
CA VAL A 55 1.56 2.97 -14.12
C VAL A 55 2.54 4.02 -13.59
N ARG A 56 2.19 5.30 -13.67
CA ARG A 56 2.99 6.35 -13.03
C ARG A 56 2.98 6.15 -11.52
N LYS A 57 4.17 6.23 -10.91
CA LYS A 57 4.32 6.16 -9.45
C LYS A 57 3.46 7.23 -8.79
N ASP A 58 2.59 6.80 -7.88
CA ASP A 58 1.65 7.65 -7.16
C ASP A 58 1.41 7.07 -5.76
N LYS A 59 2.05 7.70 -4.77
CA LYS A 59 1.99 7.22 -3.39
C LYS A 59 0.59 7.38 -2.78
N GLU A 60 -0.18 8.39 -3.18
CA GLU A 60 -1.53 8.58 -2.64
C GLU A 60 -2.48 7.50 -3.13
N ARG A 61 -2.39 7.17 -4.43
CA ARG A 61 -3.13 6.04 -5.01
C ARG A 61 -2.68 4.70 -4.43
N ALA A 62 -1.38 4.50 -4.20
CA ALA A 62 -0.88 3.30 -3.54
C ALA A 62 -1.51 3.10 -2.14
N LEU A 63 -1.47 4.15 -1.30
CA LEU A 63 -2.10 4.14 0.02
C LEU A 63 -3.60 3.88 -0.04
N TYR A 64 -4.30 4.44 -1.03
CA TYR A 64 -5.72 4.21 -1.22
C TYR A 64 -6.04 2.72 -1.43
N TRP A 65 -5.31 2.06 -2.34
CA TRP A 65 -5.51 0.64 -2.62
C TRP A 65 -5.12 -0.26 -1.45
N TYR A 66 -3.99 0.02 -0.79
CA TYR A 66 -3.61 -0.74 0.39
C TYR A 66 -4.61 -0.59 1.55
N ARG A 67 -5.19 0.60 1.77
CA ARG A 67 -6.28 0.78 2.76
C ARG A 67 -7.50 -0.04 2.42
N ARG A 68 -7.82 -0.20 1.14
CA ARG A 68 -8.94 -1.02 0.67
C ARG A 68 -8.69 -2.51 0.91
N ALA A 69 -7.48 -2.99 0.63
CA ALA A 69 -7.04 -4.36 0.94
C ALA A 69 -7.04 -4.63 2.46
N ALA A 70 -6.48 -3.72 3.24
CA ALA A 70 -6.50 -3.75 4.70
C ALA A 70 -7.93 -3.81 5.29
N ARG A 71 -8.90 -3.11 4.67
CA ARG A 71 -10.31 -3.12 5.12
C ARG A 71 -10.99 -4.49 4.96
N ILE A 72 -10.52 -5.32 4.03
CA ILE A 72 -11.03 -6.69 3.84
C ILE A 72 -10.15 -7.75 4.54
N GLY A 73 -9.26 -7.32 5.43
CA GLY A 73 -8.41 -8.18 6.24
C GLY A 73 -7.32 -8.87 5.41
N ASP A 74 -6.60 -8.09 4.61
CA ASP A 74 -5.34 -8.52 3.98
C ASP A 74 -4.16 -8.13 4.89
N SER A 75 -3.51 -9.12 5.49
CA SER A 75 -2.37 -8.94 6.41
C SER A 75 -1.18 -8.26 5.72
N CYS A 76 -0.90 -8.64 4.47
CA CYS A 76 0.18 -8.05 3.69
C CYS A 76 -0.07 -6.56 3.40
N ALA A 77 -1.34 -6.16 3.29
CA ALA A 77 -1.69 -4.76 3.08
C ALA A 77 -1.46 -3.91 4.34
N PHE A 78 -1.64 -4.46 5.54
CA PHE A 78 -1.28 -3.76 6.79
C PHE A 78 0.23 -3.49 6.85
N TYR A 79 1.05 -4.48 6.49
CA TYR A 79 2.51 -4.32 6.43
C TYR A 79 2.94 -3.28 5.39
N ASN A 80 2.41 -3.37 4.16
CA ASN A 80 2.71 -2.42 3.08
C ASN A 80 2.29 -0.98 3.43
N LEU A 81 1.12 -0.78 4.07
CA LEU A 81 0.75 0.53 4.61
C LEU A 81 1.76 1.04 5.63
N GLY A 82 2.18 0.17 6.55
CA GLY A 82 3.21 0.45 7.54
C GLY A 82 4.49 0.99 6.91
N LEU A 83 5.01 0.27 5.91
CA LEU A 83 6.21 0.67 5.17
C LEU A 83 6.02 1.95 4.36
N SER A 84 4.90 2.11 3.64
CA SER A 84 4.63 3.32 2.87
C SER A 84 4.60 4.56 3.77
N TYR A 85 3.95 4.48 4.94
CA TYR A 85 3.98 5.59 5.92
C TYR A 85 5.36 5.82 6.52
N LEU A 86 6.15 4.77 6.75
CA LEU A 86 7.51 4.89 7.23
C LEU A 86 8.39 5.64 6.22
N GLY A 87 8.25 5.32 4.92
CA GLY A 87 8.89 6.04 3.82
C GLY A 87 8.39 7.48 3.61
N MET A 88 7.24 7.83 4.18
CA MET A 88 6.72 9.21 4.27
C MET A 88 7.12 9.90 5.58
N GLN A 89 7.98 9.29 6.39
CA GLN A 89 8.35 9.76 7.73
C GLN A 89 7.17 9.91 8.70
N ASN A 90 6.03 9.27 8.40
CA ASN A 90 4.86 9.26 9.26
C ASN A 90 4.91 8.07 10.22
N VAL A 91 5.81 8.17 11.20
CA VAL A 91 6.07 7.10 12.18
C VAL A 91 4.81 6.72 12.95
N ARG A 92 3.94 7.70 13.27
CA ARG A 92 2.70 7.45 14.02
C ARG A 92 1.73 6.56 13.25
N ARG A 93 1.48 6.85 11.97
CA ARG A 93 0.62 6.00 11.13
C ARG A 93 1.30 4.68 10.77
N ALA A 94 2.61 4.70 10.52
CA ALA A 94 3.38 3.48 10.25
C ALA A 94 3.24 2.48 11.40
N ARG A 95 3.47 2.92 12.64
CA ARG A 95 3.31 2.10 13.85
C ARG A 95 1.91 1.49 13.93
N TYR A 96 0.85 2.31 13.76
CA TYR A 96 -0.53 1.83 13.84
C TYR A 96 -0.83 0.67 12.86
N TRP A 97 -0.37 0.78 11.61
CA TRP A 97 -0.60 -0.27 10.61
C TRP A 97 0.30 -1.50 10.83
N LEU A 98 1.55 -1.31 11.27
CA LEU A 98 2.43 -2.41 11.62
C LEU A 98 1.96 -3.16 12.88
N GLU A 99 1.38 -2.49 13.87
CA GLU A 99 0.77 -3.13 15.05
C GLU A 99 -0.40 -4.03 14.65
N LYS A 100 -1.22 -3.60 13.68
CA LYS A 100 -2.28 -4.45 13.13
C LYS A 100 -1.74 -5.66 12.37
N ALA A 101 -0.69 -5.49 11.57
CA ALA A 101 -0.04 -6.60 10.88
C ALA A 101 0.56 -7.61 11.88
N ALA A 102 1.26 -7.12 12.91
CA ALA A 102 1.85 -7.94 13.96
C ALA A 102 0.79 -8.70 14.78
N ALA A 103 -0.34 -8.06 15.08
CA ALA A 103 -1.47 -8.70 15.75
C ALA A 103 -2.09 -9.83 14.92
N ASP A 104 -1.93 -9.78 13.60
CA ASP A 104 -2.37 -10.82 12.66
C ASP A 104 -1.31 -11.90 12.41
N GLY A 105 -0.18 -11.85 13.14
CA GLY A 105 0.90 -12.84 13.06
C GLY A 105 2.04 -12.50 12.11
N ASP A 106 2.09 -11.27 11.57
CA ASP A 106 3.19 -10.83 10.70
C ASP A 106 4.47 -10.57 11.53
N GLU A 107 5.44 -11.48 11.43
CA GLU A 107 6.72 -11.38 12.13
C GLU A 107 7.57 -10.21 11.64
N ASP A 108 7.49 -9.86 10.35
CA ASP A 108 8.28 -8.76 9.79
C ASP A 108 7.73 -7.41 10.25
N ALA A 109 6.42 -7.29 10.40
CA ALA A 109 5.81 -6.15 11.06
C ALA A 109 6.28 -6.02 12.52
N SER A 110 6.38 -7.14 13.25
CA SER A 110 6.87 -7.16 14.63
C SER A 110 8.33 -6.70 14.73
N LYS A 111 9.20 -7.14 13.81
CA LYS A 111 10.59 -6.66 13.70
C LYS A 111 10.66 -5.18 13.36
N ALA A 112 9.83 -4.72 12.40
CA ALA A 112 9.76 -3.31 12.01
C ALA A 112 9.32 -2.40 13.18
N LEU A 113 8.41 -2.87 14.03
CA LEU A 113 8.03 -2.18 15.26
C LEU A 113 9.17 -2.10 16.29
N GLY A 114 9.95 -3.17 16.43
CA GLY A 114 11.16 -3.19 17.25
C GLY A 114 12.15 -2.10 16.82
N ASN A 115 12.42 -2.01 15.51
CA ASN A 115 13.28 -0.98 14.93
C ASN A 115 12.73 0.45 15.13
N LEU A 116 11.40 0.62 15.08
CA LEU A 116 10.74 1.89 15.34
C LEU A 116 10.85 2.35 16.80
N LYS A 117 10.75 1.43 17.78
CA LYS A 117 10.97 1.75 19.20
C LYS A 117 12.42 2.18 19.46
N GLY A 118 13.38 1.51 18.81
CA GLY A 118 14.79 1.90 18.86
C GLY A 118 15.02 3.35 18.40
N LYS A 119 14.34 3.78 17.33
CA LYS A 119 14.45 5.15 16.79
C LYS A 119 13.86 6.25 17.69
N LEU A 120 12.75 6.00 18.39
CA LEU A 120 12.20 6.99 19.34
C LEU A 120 13.07 7.15 20.58
N ASN A 121 13.69 6.06 21.04
CA ASN A 121 14.56 6.10 22.22
C ASN A 121 15.96 6.67 21.90
N SER A 122 16.27 6.87 20.62
CA SER A 122 17.49 7.54 20.14
C SER A 122 17.30 9.00 19.73
N SER A 123 16.06 9.53 19.75
CA SER A 123 15.88 10.99 19.77
C SER A 123 16.08 11.44 21.22
N PRO A 124 16.96 12.42 21.48
CA PRO A 124 17.16 12.91 22.83
C PRO A 124 15.81 13.41 23.39
N PRO A 125 15.57 13.30 24.70
CA PRO A 125 14.43 13.96 25.31
C PRO A 125 14.47 15.43 24.89
N VAL A 126 13.36 15.90 24.31
CA VAL A 126 13.15 17.32 24.08
C VAL A 126 13.02 17.95 25.47
N ASP A 127 14.15 18.42 26.00
CA ASP A 127 14.17 19.32 27.14
C ASP A 127 13.49 20.63 26.73
N GLY A 128 12.55 21.06 27.58
CA GLY A 128 11.80 22.30 27.49
C GLY A 128 10.75 22.37 28.58
#